data_AF-A0A1J5QYN9-F1
#
_entry.id   AF-A0A1J5QYN9-F1
#
_cell.length_a   1.000
_cell.length_b   1.000
_cell.length_c   1.000
_cell.angle_alpha   90.00
_cell.angle_beta   90.00
_cell.angle_gamma   90.00
#
_symmetry.space_group_name_H-M   'P 1'
#
loop_
_entity.id
_entity.type
_entity.pdbx_description
1 polymer ?
#
loop_
_entity_poly.entity_id
_entity_poly.type
_entity_poly.pdbx_seq_one_letter_code
_entity_poly.pdbx_strand_id
1 'polypeptide(L)'
;MAIQSGKRLTVHVTAQEEESLQMAADISSMALSQFIVQAALEKAEQVIAEESSLVLTRRESVRFLELIEIPRLRNERFLQAQAR
;
A
#
# COMPACT_ATOMS: atom_id res chain seq x y z
N MET A 1 -28.61 -11.54 16.43
CA MET A 1 -27.82 -10.52 15.71
C MET A 1 -26.50 -10.38 16.45
N ALA A 2 -25.38 -10.76 15.84
CA ALA A 2 -24.07 -10.62 16.50
C ALA A 2 -23.74 -9.12 16.58
N ILE A 3 -23.63 -8.60 17.80
CA ILE A 3 -23.14 -7.24 18.06
C ILE A 3 -21.70 -7.24 17.56
N GLN A 4 -21.41 -6.51 16.48
CA GLN A 4 -20.04 -6.32 16.03
C GLN A 4 -19.26 -5.68 17.17
N SER A 5 -18.39 -6.46 17.79
CA SER A 5 -17.56 -5.99 18.90
C SER A 5 -16.53 -5.05 18.30
N GLY A 6 -16.64 -3.75 18.58
CA GLY A 6 -15.67 -2.77 18.12
C GLY A 6 -14.26 -3.15 18.57
N LYS A 7 -13.30 -3.20 17.64
CA LYS A 7 -11.90 -3.47 17.95
C LYS A 7 -11.24 -2.17 18.43
N ARG A 8 -10.57 -2.21 19.59
CA ARG A 8 -9.85 -1.05 20.15
C ARG A 8 -8.39 -1.08 19.71
N LEU A 9 -7.91 0.03 19.16
CA LEU A 9 -6.50 0.26 18.89
C LEU A 9 -5.90 1.05 20.07
N THR A 10 -4.77 0.59 20.60
CA THR A 10 -4.02 1.28 21.65
C THR A 10 -2.57 1.37 21.19
N VAL A 11 -2.02 2.59 21.20
CA VAL A 11 -0.65 2.87 20.77
C VAL A 11 -0.04 3.85 21.77
N HIS A 12 1.24 3.65 22.08
CA HIS A 12 2.01 4.60 22.86
C HIS A 12 2.62 5.65 21.94
N VAL A 13 2.43 6.91 22.27
CA VAL A 13 3.02 8.06 21.57
C VAL A 13 3.80 8.90 22.57
N THR A 14 4.86 9.54 22.10
CA THR A 14 5.57 10.57 22.85
C THR A 14 4.77 11.87 22.88
N ALA A 15 5.08 12.75 23.83
CA ALA A 15 4.40 14.05 23.93
C ALA A 15 4.56 14.91 22.66
N GLN A 16 5.73 14.83 22.00
CA GLN A 16 5.99 15.56 20.75
C GLN A 16 5.16 15.02 19.58
N GLU A 17 4.99 13.70 19.49
CA GLU A 17 4.14 13.08 18.47
C GLU A 17 2.66 13.41 18.71
N GLU A 18 2.21 13.37 19.97
CA GLU A 18 0.85 13.76 20.35
C GLU A 18 0.54 15.21 19.97
N GLU A 19 1.43 16.15 20.30
CA GLU A 19 1.27 17.57 19.95
C GLU A 19 1.17 17.78 18.44
N SER A 20 2.03 17.10 17.68
CA SER A 20 2.04 17.20 16.21
C SER A 20 0.76 16.63 15.61
N LEU A 21 0.28 15.50 16.11
CA LEU A 21 -0.97 14.88 15.65
C LEU A 21 -2.19 15.72 16.03
N GLN A 22 -2.20 16.31 17.23
CA GLN A 22 -3.28 17.20 17.67
C GLN A 22 -3.35 18.45 16.80
N MET A 23 -2.22 19.09 16.53
CA MET A 23 -2.17 20.25 15.64
C MET A 23 -2.70 19.91 14.23
N ALA A 24 -2.33 18.75 13.68
CA ALA A 24 -2.82 18.33 12.36
C ALA A 24 -4.33 18.03 12.36
N ALA A 25 -4.84 17.43 13.45
CA ALA A 25 -6.27 17.20 13.63
C ALA A 25 -7.05 18.51 13.72
N ASP A 26 -6.53 19.50 14.46
CA ASP A 26 -7.12 20.84 14.60
C ASP A 26 -7.16 21.59 13.26
N ILE A 27 -6.07 21.56 12.49
CA ILE A 27 -6.01 22.13 11.13
C ILE A 27 -7.06 21.47 10.22
N SER A 28 -7.23 20.16 10.35
CA SER A 28 -8.19 19.38 9.58
C SER A 28 -9.62 19.46 10.12
N SER A 29 -9.85 20.25 11.18
CA SER A 29 -11.15 20.44 11.84
C SER A 29 -11.83 19.13 12.25
N MET A 30 -11.06 18.16 12.73
CA MET A 30 -11.56 16.85 13.14
C MET A 30 -10.98 16.41 14.49
N ALA A 31 -11.65 15.49 15.17
CA ALA A 31 -11.14 14.95 16.43
C ALA A 31 -9.86 14.13 16.20
N LEU A 32 -8.92 14.18 17.15
CA LEU A 32 -7.64 13.45 17.08
C LEU A 32 -7.82 11.96 16.78
N SER A 33 -8.80 11.30 17.41
CA SER A 33 -9.08 9.89 17.18
C SER A 33 -9.53 9.60 15.74
N GLN A 34 -10.34 10.48 15.14
CA GLN A 34 -10.77 10.35 13.75
C GLN A 34 -9.61 10.62 12.79
N PHE A 35 -8.79 11.64 13.07
CA PHE A 35 -7.60 11.96 12.30
C PHE A 35 -6.64 10.77 12.23
N ILE A 36 -6.32 10.16 13.38
CA ILE A 36 -5.41 9.01 13.45
C ILE A 36 -5.95 7.82 12.64
N VAL A 37 -7.24 7.51 12.76
CA VAL A 37 -7.85 6.40 12.02
C VAL A 37 -7.83 6.66 10.51
N GLN A 38 -8.17 7.87 10.06
CA GLN A 38 -8.14 8.23 8.64
C GLN A 38 -6.73 8.18 8.07
N ALA A 39 -5.76 8.82 8.75
CA ALA A 39 -4.36 8.80 8.31
C ALA A 39 -3.79 7.37 8.24
N ALA A 40 -4.14 6.52 9.21
CA ALA A 40 -3.74 5.12 9.19
C ALA A 40 -4.37 4.32 8.03
N LEU A 41 -5.65 4.58 7.72
CA LEU A 41 -6.34 3.94 6.60
C LEU A 41 -5.74 4.38 5.25
N GLU A 42 -5.55 5.68 5.04
CA GLU A 42 -4.91 6.20 3.83
C GLU A 42 -3.52 5.58 3.63
N LYS A 43 -2.72 5.49 4.70
CA LYS A 43 -1.39 4.89 4.59
C LYS A 43 -1.47 3.38 4.33
N ALA A 44 -2.42 2.68 4.92
CA ALA A 44 -2.63 1.26 4.64
C ALA A 44 -2.99 1.02 3.17
N GLU A 45 -3.88 1.83 2.60
CA GLU A 45 -4.25 1.76 1.18
C GLU A 45 -3.05 2.01 0.27
N GLN A 46 -2.24 3.03 0.59
CA GLN A 46 -1.01 3.31 -0.17
C GLN A 46 -0.04 2.12 -0.14
N VAL A 47 0.22 1.53 1.03
CA VAL A 47 1.14 0.38 1.15
C VAL A 47 0.61 -0.85 0.41
N ILE A 48 -0.69 -1.11 0.47
CA ILE A 48 -1.31 -2.22 -0.27
C ILE A 48 -1.25 -1.97 -1.79
N ALA A 49 -1.45 -0.73 -2.22
CA ALA A 49 -1.35 -0.34 -3.62
C ALA A 49 0.10 -0.43 -4.13
N GLU A 50 1.09 -0.04 -3.33
CA GLU A 50 2.52 -0.14 -3.68
C GLU A 50 2.94 -1.61 -3.91
N GLU A 51 2.48 -2.55 -3.09
CA GLU A 51 2.79 -3.98 -3.25
C GLU A 51 2.16 -4.57 -4.52
N SER A 52 0.99 -4.08 -4.92
CA SER A 52 0.22 -4.62 -6.05
C SER A 52 0.45 -3.90 -7.37
N SER A 53 1.21 -2.80 -7.38
CA SER A 53 1.44 -1.98 -8.57
C SER A 53 2.89 -2.06 -9.06
N LEU A 54 3.05 -2.36 -10.35
CA LEU A 54 4.32 -2.24 -11.05
C LEU A 54 4.38 -0.89 -11.76
N VAL A 55 5.16 0.05 -11.21
CA VAL A 55 5.41 1.34 -11.86
C VAL A 55 6.47 1.14 -12.94
N LEU A 56 6.05 1.20 -14.20
CA LEU A 56 6.95 1.09 -15.35
C LEU A 56 7.27 2.47 -15.91
N THR A 57 8.54 2.73 -16.20
CA THR A 57 8.92 3.87 -17.05
C THR A 57 8.35 3.69 -18.46
N ARG A 58 8.21 4.78 -19.21
CA ARG A 58 7.69 4.72 -20.59
C ARG A 58 8.39 3.67 -21.47
N ARG A 59 9.71 3.54 -21.34
CA ARG A 59 10.51 2.54 -22.07
C ARG A 59 10.17 1.12 -21.65
N GLU A 60 9.96 0.89 -20.36
CA GLU A 60 9.57 -0.41 -19.82
C GLU A 60 8.14 -0.77 -20.19
N SER A 61 7.21 0.20 -20.21
CA SER A 61 5.85 -0.01 -20.68
C SER A 61 5.80 -0.48 -22.14
N VAL A 62 6.56 0.17 -23.04
CA VAL A 62 6.64 -0.24 -24.46
C VAL A 62 7.20 -1.65 -24.57
N ARG A 63 8.31 -1.95 -23.88
CA ARG A 63 8.89 -3.29 -23.87
C ARG A 63 7.92 -4.34 -23.31
N PHE A 64 7.17 -4.01 -22.28
CA PHE A 64 6.19 -4.90 -21.68
C PHE A 64 5.05 -5.23 -22.66
N LEU A 65 4.54 -4.22 -23.36
CA LEU A 65 3.52 -4.40 -24.41
C LEU A 65 4.05 -5.26 -25.57
N GLU A 66 5.26 -4.99 -26.06
CA GLU A 66 5.91 -5.81 -27.09
C GLU A 66 6.01 -7.29 -26.69
N LEU A 67 6.28 -7.58 -25.41
CA LEU A 67 6.38 -8.96 -24.90
C LEU A 67 5.02 -9.66 -24.78
N ILE A 68 3.92 -8.92 -24.61
CA ILE A 68 2.56 -9.45 -24.63
C ILE A 68 2.13 -9.75 -26.06
N GLU A 69 2.38 -8.82 -26.99
CA GLU A 69 1.99 -8.94 -28.40
C GLU A 69 2.83 -9.99 -29.13
N ILE A 70 4.14 -10.05 -28.85
CA ILE A 70 5.09 -10.96 -29.47
C ILE A 70 5.78 -11.75 -28.35
N PRO A 71 5.11 -12.79 -27.83
CA PRO A 71 5.70 -13.60 -26.77
C PRO A 71 6.98 -14.27 -27.27
N ARG A 72 8.06 -14.11 -26.51
CA ARG A 72 9.34 -14.74 -26.83
C ARG A 72 9.31 -16.22 -26.49
N LEU A 73 10.05 -17.01 -27.28
CA LEU A 73 10.25 -18.42 -26.99
C LEU A 73 10.96 -18.61 -25.64
N ARG A 74 10.54 -19.64 -24.89
CA ARG A 74 11.13 -20.01 -23.61
C ARG A 74 12.61 -20.35 -23.83
N ASN A 75 13.49 -19.81 -22.99
CA ASN A 75 14.92 -20.13 -23.09
C ASN A 75 15.23 -21.52 -22.49
N GLU A 76 16.38 -22.09 -22.86
CA GLU A 76 16.79 -23.43 -22.42
C GLU A 76 16.88 -23.53 -20.89
N ARG A 77 17.30 -22.46 -20.20
CA ARG A 77 17.36 -22.41 -18.73
C ARG A 77 15.98 -22.50 -18.08
N PHE A 78 14.97 -21.84 -18.66
CA PHE A 78 13.59 -21.92 -18.18
C PHE A 78 13.04 -23.33 -18.39
N LEU A 79 13.29 -23.94 -19.55
CA LEU A 79 12.85 -25.32 -19.84
C LEU A 79 13.49 -26.33 -18.87
N GLN A 80 14.78 -26.17 -18.56
CA GLN A 80 15.49 -27.00 -17.59
C GLN A 80 14.94 -26.82 -16.16
N ALA A 81 14.59 -25.60 -15.75
CA ALA A 81 14.00 -25.33 -14.44
C ALA A 81 12.56 -25.83 -14.31
N GLN A 82 11.77 -25.79 -15.39
CA GLN A 82 10.40 -26.32 -15.43
C GLN A 82 10.35 -27.85 -15.37
N ALA A 83 11.34 -28.53 -15.94
CA ALA A 83 11.40 -30.00 -15.99
C ALA A 83 11.88 -30.65 -14.68
N ARG A 84 12.19 -29.85 -13.66
CA ARG A 84 12.70 -30.29 -12.36
C ARG A 84 11.61 -30.31 -11.31
#